data_AF-A0A7V9D364-F1
#
_entry.id   AF-A0A7V9D364-F1
#
_cell.length_a   1.000
_cell.length_b   1.000
_cell.length_c   1.000
_cell.angle_alpha   90.00
_cell.angle_beta   90.00
_cell.angle_gamma   90.00
#
_symmetry.space_group_name_H-M   'P 1'
#
loop_
_entity.id
_entity.type
_entity.pdbx_description
1 polymer ?
#
loop_
_entity_poly.entity_id
_entity_poly.type
_entity_poly.pdbx_seq_one_letter_code
_entity_poly.pdbx_strand_id
1 'polypeptide(L)' 'MTPTSLLLERRERRLTQQELGRRIGISPRLISFYERGNRRIGPERAIQIMRAMQSVGTHPDGGPRAA' A
#
# COMPACT_ATOMS: atom_id res chain seq x y z
N MET A 1 8.93 1.14 -9.40
CA MET A 1 7.75 0.33 -9.03
C MET A 1 6.70 0.44 -10.13
N THR A 2 6.22 -0.68 -10.66
CA THR A 2 5.12 -0.70 -11.65
C THR A 2 3.77 -0.90 -10.95
N PRO A 3 2.64 -0.61 -11.63
CA PRO A 3 1.30 -0.89 -11.11
C PRO A 3 1.12 -2.34 -10.66
N THR A 4 1.55 -3.28 -11.50
CA THR A 4 1.42 -4.72 -11.25
C THR A 4 2.32 -5.18 -10.10
N SER A 5 3.57 -4.72 -10.04
CA SER A 5 4.48 -5.09 -8.94
C SER A 5 3.97 -4.57 -7.59
N LEU A 6 3.35 -3.38 -7.53
CA LEU A 6 2.71 -2.87 -6.31
C LEU A 6 1.60 -3.80 -5.80
N LEU A 7 0.71 -4.22 -6.71
CA LEU A 7 -0.41 -5.08 -6.37
C LEU A 7 0.06 -6.44 -5.85
N LEU A 8 1.01 -7.06 -6.54
CA LEU A 8 1.54 -8.38 -6.19
C LEU A 8 2.22 -8.34 -4.81
N GLU A 9 3.20 -7.46 -4.63
CA GLU A 9 3.95 -7.36 -3.36
C GLU A 9 3.03 -7.05 -2.16
N ARG A 10 2.03 -6.18 -2.35
CA ARG A 10 1.06 -5.87 -1.28
C ARG A 10 0.27 -7.12 -0.88
N ARG A 11 -0.19 -7.90 -1.87
CA ARG A 11 -1.00 -9.10 -1.65
C ARG A 11 -0.20 -10.24 -1.06
N GLU A 12 1.04 -10.44 -1.49
CA GLU A 12 1.95 -11.43 -0.88
C GLU A 12 2.16 -11.16 0.61
N ARG A 13 2.19 -9.88 0.99
CA ARG A 13 2.28 -9.41 2.38
C ARG A 13 0.92 -9.34 3.10
N ARG A 14 -0.17 -9.78 2.45
CA ARG A 14 -1.56 -9.75 2.97
C ARG A 14 -2.03 -8.37 3.44
N LEU A 15 -1.46 -7.29 2.91
CA LEU A 15 -1.89 -5.92 3.22
C LEU A 15 -3.12 -5.57 2.39
N THR A 16 -4.08 -4.82 2.94
CA THR A 16 -5.16 -4.21 2.14
C THR A 16 -4.71 -2.88 1.55
N GLN A 17 -5.44 -2.34 0.56
CA GLN A 17 -5.19 -0.98 0.06
C GLN A 17 -5.36 0.07 1.18
N GLN A 18 -6.29 -0.17 2.11
CA GLN A 18 -6.54 0.70 3.26
C GLN A 18 -5.36 0.67 4.24
N GLU A 19 -4.85 -0.52 4.56
CA GLU A 19 -3.70 -0.68 5.44
C GLU A 19 -2.47 0.02 4.86
N LEU A 20 -2.17 -0.22 3.58
CA LEU A 20 -1.02 0.41 2.93
C LEU A 20 -1.18 1.93 2.86
N GLY A 21 -2.38 2.42 2.52
CA GLY A 21 -2.68 3.84 2.49
C GLY A 21 -2.45 4.51 3.86
N ARG A 22 -2.99 3.91 4.93
CA ARG A 22 -2.82 4.41 6.31
C ARG A 22 -1.34 4.49 6.70
N ARG A 23 -0.54 3.46 6.40
CA ARG A 23 0.90 3.42 6.74
C ARG A 23 1.73 4.54 6.12
N ILE A 24 1.32 5.08 4.97
CA ILE A 24 2.05 6.18 4.28
C ILE A 24 1.24 7.49 4.21
N GLY A 25 0.15 7.58 4.98
CA GLY A 25 -0.67 8.78 5.08
C GLY A 25 -1.39 9.17 3.78
N ILE A 26 -1.84 8.21 2.99
CA ILE A 26 -2.63 8.46 1.77
C ILE A 26 -3.93 7.66 1.73
N SER A 27 -4.89 8.15 0.95
CA SER A 27 -6.17 7.46 0.79
C SER A 27 -6.02 6.11 0.08
N PRO A 28 -6.79 5.06 0.45
CA PRO A 28 -6.80 3.77 -0.25
C PRO A 28 -7.14 3.92 -1.74
N ARG A 29 -7.96 4.92 -2.09
CA ARG A 29 -8.27 5.27 -3.49
C ARG A 29 -7.02 5.63 -4.30
N LEU A 30 -6.04 6.29 -3.69
CA LEU A 30 -4.79 6.63 -4.35
C LEU A 30 -3.93 5.38 -4.60
N ILE A 31 -3.91 4.43 -3.68
CA ILE A 31 -3.30 3.10 -3.89
C ILE A 31 -3.96 2.39 -5.06
N SER A 32 -5.29 2.38 -5.13
CA SER A 32 -6.03 1.78 -6.26
C SER A 32 -5.70 2.43 -7.60
N PHE A 33 -5.47 3.75 -7.65
CA PHE A 33 -5.04 4.41 -8.89
C PHE A 33 -3.63 4.02 -9.30
N TYR A 34 -2.72 3.84 -8.34
CA TYR A 34 -1.38 3.33 -8.60
C TYR A 34 -1.40 1.89 -9.11
N GLU A 35 -2.14 0.99 -8.46
CA GLU A 35 -2.24 -0.43 -8.84
C GLU A 35 -2.87 -0.64 -10.23
N ARG A 36 -3.79 0.25 -10.64
CA ARG A 36 -4.41 0.20 -11.98
C ARG A 36 -3.60 0.91 -13.06
N GLY A 37 -2.53 1.62 -12.70
CA GLY A 37 -1.74 2.42 -13.65
C GLY A 37 -2.40 3.74 -14.06
N ASN A 38 -3.53 4.11 -13.46
CA ASN A 38 -4.22 5.38 -13.71
C ASN A 38 -3.41 6.60 -13.21
N ARG A 39 -2.42 6.36 -12.33
CA ARG A 39 -1.48 7.40 -11.89
C ARG A 39 -0.07 6.82 -11.78
N ARG A 40 0.91 7.57 -12.28
CA ARG A 40 2.33 7.22 -12.13
C ARG A 40 2.79 7.42 -10.69
N ILE A 41 3.61 6.49 -10.20
CA ILE A 41 4.26 6.57 -8.89
C ILE A 41 5.64 7.22 -9.10
N GLY A 42 5.89 8.36 -8.47
CA GLY A 42 7.23 8.98 -8.45
C GLY A 42 8.24 8.16 -7.64
N PRO A 43 9.54 8.34 -7.86
CA PRO A 43 10.59 7.55 -7.21
C PRO A 43 10.54 7.62 -5.68
N GLU A 44 10.39 8.81 -5.11
CA GLU A 44 10.27 9.00 -3.65
C GLU A 44 9.06 8.26 -3.07
N ARG A 45 7.94 8.31 -3.78
CA ARG A 45 6.71 7.63 -3.34
C ARG A 45 6.85 6.12 -3.41
N ALA A 46 7.54 5.60 -4.43
CA ALA A 46 7.85 4.18 -4.52
C ALA A 46 8.70 3.71 -3.32
N ILE A 47 9.70 4.49 -2.92
CA ILE A 47 10.54 4.19 -1.74
C ILE A 47 9.69 4.17 -0.46
N GLN A 48 8.81 5.17 -0.26
CA GLN A 48 7.92 5.19 0.91
C GLN A 48 7.02 3.95 0.98
N ILE A 49 6.43 3.56 -0.16
CA ILE A 49 5.59 2.36 -0.25
C ILE A 49 6.40 1.11 0.13
N MET A 50 7.59 0.93 -0.46
CA MET A 50 8.43 -0.25 -0.20
C MET A 50 8.84 -0.34 1.26
N ARG A 51 9.21 0.79 1.89
CA ARG A 51 9.53 0.84 3.33
C ARG A 51 8.31 0.50 4.20
N ALA A 52 7.15 1.05 3.89
CA ALA A 52 5.91 0.79 4.62
C ALA A 52 5.44 -0.68 4.54
N MET A 53 5.77 -1.36 3.43
CA MET A 53 5.52 -2.80 3.25
C MET A 53 6.48 -3.69 4.05
N GLN A 54 7.69 -3.22 4.34
CA GLN A 54 8.73 -3.96 5.09
C GLN A 54 8.58 -3.84 6.60
N SER A 55 7.94 -2.78 7.10
CA SER A 55 7.70 -2.60 8.53
C SER A 55 6.69 -3.64 9.04
N VAL A 56 7.17 -4.61 9.81
CA VAL A 56 6.37 -5.54 10.60
C VAL A 56 5.78 -4.76 11.77
N GLY A 57 4.45 -4.63 11.78
CA GLY A 57 3.64 -4.31 12.96
C GLY A 57 4.05 -3.09 13.79
N THR A 58 3.39 -1.96 13.57
CA THR A 58 2.66 -1.30 14.66
C THR A 58 1.25 -1.07 14.14
N HIS A 59 0.31 -1.87 14.66
CA HIS A 59 -1.12 -1.75 14.38
C HIS A 59 -1.67 -0.95 15.57
N PRO A 60 -1.85 0.39 15.49
CA PRO A 60 -2.33 1.17 16.63
C PRO A 60 -3.83 0.94 16.92
N ASP A 61 -4.58 0.31 16.01
CA ASP A 61 -6.01 0.09 16.14
C ASP A 61 -6.40 -1.28 15.58
N GLY A 62 -6.68 -2.24 16.46
CA GLY A 62 -7.24 -3.56 16.13
C GLY A 62 -8.66 -3.47 15.56
N GLY A 63 -8.80 -2.90 14.36
CA GLY A 63 -10.06 -2.88 13.62
C GLY A 63 -10.32 -4.23 12.91
N PRO A 64 -11.58 -4.66 12.76
CA PRO A 64 -11.89 -5.98 12.26
C PRO A 64 -11.40 -6.18 10.83
N ARG A 65 -10.89 -7.38 10.55
CA ARG A 65 -10.66 -7.87 9.18
C ARG A 65 -12.02 -7.88 8.48
N ALA A 66 -12.19 -7.02 7.47
CA ALA A 66 -13.31 -7.15 6.54
C ALA A 66 -13.22 -8.54 5.89
N ALA A 67 -14.33 -9.28 5.99
CA ALA A 67 -14.51 -10.65 5.52
C ALA A 67 -14.36 -10.79 4.01
#